data_AF-A0A0M2WTF0-F1
#
_entry.id   AF-A0A0M2WTF0-F1
#
_cell.length_a   1.000
_cell.length_b   1.000
_cell.length_c   1.000
_cell.angle_alpha   90.00
_cell.angle_beta   90.00
_cell.angle_gamma   90.00
#
_symmetry.space_group_name_H-M   'P 1'
#
loop_
_entity.id
_entity.type
_entity.pdbx_description
1 polymer ?
#
loop_
_entity_poly.entity_id
_entity_poly.type
_entity_poly.pdbx_seq_one_letter_code
_entity_poly.pdbx_strand_id
1 'polypeptide(L)'
;MWQQKVNDIMKLAGTRRVNGKVASERTQTLTKDVLYASIRRLHELGYKIQDPKNLGERHIEVLVKHWWYCQRKKAKTVQNDLSRLRVFCAMLGKPGMVGAVQKYLPDVDPELLKVRSAARTTKSWSGHGIDLVETFRKVDERDPCLGLMLRLELGFGLRREEVLKCNPHVQDYGHYLQVFPGMGKGGRWRNIPIVSNAQRDLLDYVKARVSKNKALGWEYSRSGQIASLEQNIRRYENLMTSFGFTKADAGITGHGLRAQFAENHALLLGMIPATMGGGAGQLDGADSGVVKAKVAQALGHNRQSVTSAYIGSFESSSALFPDSDQGIVTIQKALRILDAVALPEVPAARLEDCRFIQEMMAHTGLVLTADQAHMLFAKHARRHGVEWMSPGLETPLALRISAEAMLNDFLFC
;
A
#
# COMPACT_ATOMS: atom_id res chain seq x y z
N MET A 1 -27.64 -28.15 -5.77
CA MET A 1 -27.19 -29.15 -6.78
C MET A 1 -26.08 -28.59 -7.68
N TRP A 2 -26.24 -27.41 -8.27
CA TRP A 2 -25.19 -26.79 -9.12
C TRP A 2 -23.90 -26.44 -8.37
N GLN A 3 -23.94 -26.11 -7.06
CA GLN A 3 -22.72 -25.81 -6.29
C GLN A 3 -21.77 -27.00 -6.23
N GLN A 4 -22.31 -28.20 -6.05
CA GLN A 4 -21.50 -29.43 -6.03
C GLN A 4 -20.81 -29.64 -7.37
N LYS A 5 -21.53 -29.47 -8.49
CA LYS A 5 -20.96 -29.54 -9.83
C LYS A 5 -19.82 -28.53 -10.04
N VAL A 6 -19.97 -27.28 -9.58
CA VAL A 6 -18.89 -26.28 -9.62
C VAL A 6 -17.69 -26.72 -8.79
N ASN A 7 -17.92 -27.24 -7.57
CA ASN A 7 -16.86 -27.76 -6.71
C ASN A 7 -16.08 -28.89 -7.38
N ASP A 8 -16.77 -29.83 -8.02
CA ASP A 8 -16.16 -30.97 -8.70
C ASP A 8 -15.28 -30.51 -9.88
N ILE A 9 -15.78 -29.59 -10.71
CA ILE A 9 -15.01 -28.98 -11.81
C ILE A 9 -13.77 -28.25 -11.26
N MET A 10 -13.94 -27.45 -10.20
CA MET A 10 -12.84 -26.70 -9.60
C MET A 10 -11.82 -27.62 -8.92
N LYS A 11 -12.22 -28.78 -8.39
CA LYS A 11 -11.30 -29.78 -7.83
C LYS A 11 -10.46 -30.43 -8.93
N LEU A 12 -11.07 -30.72 -10.08
CA LEU A 12 -10.40 -31.37 -11.21
C LEU A 12 -9.46 -30.42 -11.97
N ALA A 13 -9.90 -29.19 -12.26
CA ALA A 13 -9.20 -28.28 -13.16
C ALA A 13 -8.75 -26.95 -12.51
N GLY A 14 -9.28 -26.59 -11.34
CA GLY A 14 -9.04 -25.31 -10.69
C GLY A 14 -7.65 -25.13 -10.07
N THR A 15 -6.90 -26.22 -9.89
CA THR A 15 -5.58 -26.23 -9.26
C THR A 15 -4.45 -25.77 -10.18
N ARG A 16 -4.70 -25.65 -11.49
CA ARG A 16 -3.70 -25.19 -12.46
C ARG A 16 -4.09 -23.85 -13.07
N ARG A 17 -3.11 -22.97 -13.23
CA ARG A 17 -3.24 -21.69 -13.95
C ARG A 17 -3.06 -21.93 -15.44
N VAL A 18 -3.47 -20.93 -16.24
CA VAL A 18 -3.28 -20.92 -17.71
C VAL A 18 -1.81 -21.11 -18.11
N ASN A 19 -0.86 -20.64 -17.29
CA ASN A 19 0.58 -20.80 -17.53
C ASN A 19 1.18 -22.10 -16.95
N GLY A 20 0.35 -23.10 -16.64
CA GLY A 20 0.78 -24.40 -16.11
C GLY A 20 1.15 -24.43 -14.62
N LYS A 21 1.33 -23.27 -13.97
CA LYS A 21 1.69 -23.20 -12.55
C LYS A 21 0.50 -23.52 -11.64
N VAL A 22 0.78 -23.97 -10.42
CA VAL A 22 -0.26 -24.21 -9.41
C VAL A 22 -0.99 -22.91 -9.06
N ALA A 23 -2.33 -22.97 -9.10
CA ALA A 23 -3.19 -21.90 -8.62
C ALA A 23 -3.21 -21.91 -7.09
N SER A 24 -2.93 -20.77 -6.46
CA SER A 24 -3.00 -20.67 -5.00
C SER A 24 -4.42 -20.94 -4.52
N GLU A 25 -4.57 -21.48 -3.31
CA GLU A 25 -5.88 -21.74 -2.70
C GLU A 25 -6.78 -20.49 -2.74
N ARG A 26 -6.24 -19.32 -2.35
CA ARG A 26 -6.96 -18.05 -2.47
C ARG A 26 -7.47 -17.75 -3.89
N THR A 27 -6.70 -18.13 -4.92
CA THR A 27 -7.16 -17.97 -6.31
C THR A 27 -8.35 -18.89 -6.55
N GLN A 28 -8.29 -20.14 -6.12
CA GLN A 28 -9.38 -21.10 -6.25
C GLN A 28 -10.65 -20.64 -5.51
N THR A 29 -10.52 -20.22 -4.24
CA THR A 29 -11.63 -19.70 -3.42
C THR A 29 -12.29 -18.49 -4.09
N LEU A 30 -11.52 -17.47 -4.49
CA LEU A 30 -12.09 -16.29 -5.15
C LEU A 30 -12.77 -16.63 -6.47
N THR A 31 -12.27 -17.60 -7.24
CA THR A 31 -12.95 -18.07 -8.45
C THR A 31 -14.29 -18.71 -8.08
N LYS A 32 -14.31 -19.60 -7.07
CA LYS A 32 -15.54 -20.24 -6.58
C LYS A 32 -16.57 -19.22 -6.09
N ASP A 33 -16.15 -18.23 -5.32
CA ASP A 33 -17.04 -17.19 -4.77
C ASP A 33 -17.71 -16.38 -5.89
N VAL A 34 -16.93 -15.96 -6.89
CA VAL A 34 -17.46 -15.25 -8.06
C VAL A 34 -18.44 -16.13 -8.83
N LEU A 35 -18.11 -17.41 -9.05
CA LEU A 35 -19.01 -18.36 -9.72
C LEU A 35 -20.32 -18.53 -8.95
N TYR A 36 -20.23 -18.68 -7.63
CA TYR A 36 -21.39 -18.83 -6.77
C TYR A 36 -22.27 -17.60 -6.75
N ALA A 37 -21.67 -16.41 -6.68
CA ALA A 37 -22.40 -15.15 -6.79
C ALA A 37 -23.05 -14.98 -8.18
N SER A 38 -22.34 -15.38 -9.23
CA SER A 38 -22.81 -15.26 -10.63
C SER A 38 -24.00 -16.18 -10.91
N ILE A 39 -23.91 -17.47 -10.54
CA ILE A 39 -25.01 -18.41 -10.79
C ILE A 39 -26.24 -18.07 -9.93
N ARG A 40 -26.05 -17.69 -8.66
CA ARG A 40 -27.16 -17.17 -7.83
C ARG A 40 -27.82 -15.95 -8.46
N ARG A 41 -27.01 -15.02 -8.98
CA ARG A 41 -27.54 -13.83 -9.66
C ARG A 41 -28.32 -14.19 -10.91
N LEU A 42 -27.85 -15.14 -11.71
CA LEU A 42 -28.58 -15.64 -12.88
C LEU A 42 -29.92 -16.26 -12.47
N HIS A 43 -29.95 -17.02 -11.37
CA HIS A 43 -31.19 -17.61 -10.85
C HIS A 43 -32.20 -16.55 -10.41
N GLU A 44 -31.75 -15.47 -9.77
CA GLU A 44 -32.57 -14.31 -9.40
C GLU A 44 -33.14 -13.60 -10.64
N LEU A 45 -32.38 -13.57 -11.75
CA LEU A 45 -32.79 -12.99 -13.04
C LEU A 45 -33.59 -13.95 -13.93
N GLY A 46 -34.05 -15.08 -13.40
CA GLY A 46 -34.89 -16.06 -14.11
C GLY A 46 -34.12 -17.15 -14.87
N TYR A 47 -32.79 -17.09 -14.93
CA TYR A 47 -31.95 -18.10 -15.60
C TYR A 47 -31.58 -19.23 -14.62
N LYS A 48 -32.41 -20.28 -14.55
CA LYS A 48 -32.28 -21.40 -13.59
C LYS A 48 -31.22 -22.44 -14.01
N ILE A 49 -29.94 -22.03 -14.07
CA ILE A 49 -28.83 -22.90 -14.44
C ILE A 49 -28.61 -24.00 -13.39
N GLN A 50 -28.94 -25.25 -13.71
CA GLN A 50 -28.69 -26.42 -12.85
C GLN A 50 -27.33 -27.08 -13.12
N ASP A 51 -26.86 -27.02 -14.37
CA ASP A 51 -25.55 -27.50 -14.76
C ASP A 51 -24.65 -26.32 -15.17
N PRO A 52 -23.51 -26.08 -14.50
CA PRO A 52 -22.57 -25.03 -14.89
C PRO A 52 -22.07 -25.14 -16.34
N LYS A 53 -22.09 -26.35 -16.94
CA LYS A 53 -21.79 -26.54 -18.37
C LYS A 53 -22.77 -25.83 -19.30
N ASN A 54 -23.97 -25.49 -18.83
CA ASN A 54 -24.98 -24.75 -19.59
C ASN A 54 -24.75 -23.23 -19.56
N LEU A 55 -23.71 -22.75 -18.86
CA LEU A 55 -23.25 -21.38 -19.04
C LEU A 55 -22.86 -21.13 -20.50
N GLY A 56 -23.26 -19.97 -20.99
CA GLY A 56 -23.11 -19.55 -22.37
C GLY A 56 -23.03 -18.04 -22.43
N GLU A 57 -22.67 -17.50 -23.60
CA GLU A 57 -22.40 -16.07 -23.74
C GLU A 57 -23.57 -15.16 -23.34
N ARG A 58 -24.81 -15.54 -23.68
CA ARG A 58 -26.02 -14.81 -23.25
C ARG A 58 -26.10 -14.62 -21.72
N HIS A 59 -25.67 -15.62 -20.95
CA HIS A 59 -25.66 -15.52 -19.48
C HIS A 59 -24.59 -14.52 -18.99
N ILE A 60 -23.45 -14.45 -19.68
CA ILE A 60 -22.40 -13.48 -19.36
C ILE A 60 -22.88 -12.06 -19.64
N GLU A 61 -23.53 -11.85 -20.79
CA GLU A 61 -24.11 -10.56 -21.15
C GLU A 61 -25.12 -10.07 -20.11
N VAL A 62 -26.05 -10.94 -19.71
CA VAL A 62 -27.05 -10.64 -18.66
C VAL A 62 -26.36 -10.26 -17.34
N LEU A 63 -25.32 -11.01 -16.94
CA LEU A 63 -24.57 -10.72 -15.71
C LEU A 63 -23.87 -9.37 -15.78
N VAL A 64 -23.16 -9.07 -16.86
CA VAL A 64 -22.42 -7.81 -17.01
C VAL A 64 -23.36 -6.62 -17.02
N LYS A 65 -24.46 -6.70 -17.78
CA LYS A 65 -25.50 -5.66 -17.80
C LYS A 65 -26.09 -5.46 -16.41
N HIS A 66 -26.47 -6.53 -15.70
CA HIS A 66 -27.00 -6.41 -14.35
C HIS A 66 -25.99 -5.84 -13.35
N TRP A 67 -24.73 -6.27 -13.41
CA TRP A 67 -23.67 -5.74 -12.56
C TRP A 67 -23.42 -4.25 -12.77
N TRP A 68 -23.50 -3.79 -14.02
CA TRP A 68 -23.25 -2.40 -14.37
C TRP A 68 -24.47 -1.51 -14.07
N TYR A 69 -25.61 -1.77 -14.70
CA TYR A 69 -26.77 -0.87 -14.63
C TYR A 69 -27.54 -1.00 -13.32
N CYS A 70 -27.68 -2.22 -12.78
CA CYS A 70 -28.51 -2.47 -11.61
C CYS A 70 -27.70 -2.42 -10.30
N GLN A 71 -26.55 -3.11 -10.25
CA GLN A 71 -25.72 -3.14 -9.04
C GLN A 71 -24.71 -1.99 -8.94
N ARG A 72 -24.51 -1.23 -10.02
CA ARG A 72 -23.53 -0.14 -10.09
C ARG A 72 -22.13 -0.57 -9.62
N LYS A 73 -21.73 -1.80 -9.94
CA LYS A 73 -20.39 -2.32 -9.62
C LYS A 73 -19.34 -1.47 -10.31
N LYS A 74 -18.25 -1.19 -9.60
CA LYS A 74 -17.06 -0.53 -10.19
C LYS A 74 -16.52 -1.34 -11.36
N ALA A 75 -16.05 -0.67 -12.42
CA ALA A 75 -15.47 -1.30 -13.61
C ALA A 75 -14.42 -2.38 -13.27
N LYS A 76 -13.55 -2.10 -12.29
CA LYS A 76 -12.55 -3.06 -11.80
C LYS A 76 -13.15 -4.36 -11.27
N THR A 77 -14.26 -4.27 -10.54
CA THR A 77 -14.97 -5.44 -10.01
C THR A 77 -15.58 -6.24 -11.14
N VAL A 78 -16.27 -5.59 -12.08
CA VAL A 78 -16.86 -6.23 -13.27
C VAL A 78 -15.79 -6.99 -14.08
N GLN A 79 -14.65 -6.34 -14.37
CA GLN A 79 -13.56 -6.96 -15.11
C GLN A 79 -12.88 -8.12 -14.36
N ASN A 80 -12.75 -8.02 -13.03
CA ASN A 80 -12.24 -9.12 -12.20
C ASN A 80 -13.19 -10.31 -12.23
N ASP A 81 -14.49 -10.08 -12.07
CA ASP A 81 -15.51 -11.13 -12.10
C ASP A 81 -15.52 -11.81 -13.48
N LEU A 82 -15.52 -11.03 -14.57
CA LEU A 82 -15.37 -11.53 -15.94
C LEU A 82 -14.09 -12.35 -16.15
N SER A 83 -12.97 -11.92 -15.57
CA SER A 83 -11.71 -12.66 -15.68
C SER A 83 -11.79 -14.03 -15.00
N ARG A 84 -12.51 -14.15 -13.88
CA ARG A 84 -12.75 -15.44 -13.22
C ARG A 84 -13.70 -16.32 -14.01
N LEU A 85 -14.76 -15.74 -14.58
CA LEU A 85 -15.67 -16.46 -15.47
C LEU A 85 -14.93 -16.99 -16.70
N ARG A 86 -14.02 -16.21 -17.29
CA ARG A 86 -13.20 -16.65 -18.43
C ARG A 86 -12.33 -17.86 -18.08
N VAL A 87 -11.68 -17.84 -16.91
CA VAL A 87 -10.90 -18.97 -16.41
C VAL A 87 -11.77 -20.21 -16.23
N PHE A 88 -12.96 -20.05 -15.65
CA PHE A 88 -13.88 -21.18 -15.46
C PHE A 88 -14.43 -21.73 -16.79
N CYS A 89 -14.83 -20.88 -17.74
CA CYS A 89 -15.29 -21.31 -19.05
C CYS A 89 -14.19 -22.04 -19.83
N ALA A 90 -12.93 -21.63 -19.69
CA ALA A 90 -11.80 -22.38 -20.24
C ALA A 90 -11.70 -23.80 -19.64
N MET A 91 -11.93 -23.96 -18.32
CA MET A 91 -11.97 -25.29 -17.67
C MET A 91 -13.12 -26.17 -18.18
N LEU A 92 -14.21 -25.56 -18.66
CA LEU A 92 -15.33 -26.26 -19.28
C LEU A 92 -15.10 -26.64 -20.75
N GLY A 93 -13.92 -26.38 -21.31
CA GLY A 93 -13.64 -26.59 -22.73
C GLY A 93 -14.25 -25.51 -23.63
N LYS A 94 -14.59 -24.34 -23.08
CA LYS A 94 -15.15 -23.19 -23.82
C LYS A 94 -14.23 -21.97 -23.78
N PRO A 95 -12.95 -22.07 -24.23
CA PRO A 95 -12.07 -20.91 -24.31
C PRO A 95 -12.66 -19.85 -25.27
N GLY A 96 -12.45 -18.57 -24.96
CA GLY A 96 -12.97 -17.47 -25.79
C GLY A 96 -14.46 -17.13 -25.59
N MET A 97 -15.24 -17.96 -24.88
CA MET A 97 -16.68 -17.72 -24.64
C MET A 97 -16.98 -16.43 -23.85
N VAL A 98 -16.03 -15.94 -23.04
CA VAL A 98 -16.14 -14.69 -22.28
C VAL A 98 -15.31 -13.59 -22.97
N GLY A 99 -15.99 -12.67 -23.66
CA GLY A 99 -15.41 -11.50 -24.33
C GLY A 99 -14.92 -10.42 -23.37
N ALA A 100 -14.42 -9.31 -23.93
CA ALA A 100 -14.06 -8.11 -23.18
C ALA A 100 -15.32 -7.39 -22.67
N VAL A 101 -15.19 -6.55 -21.63
CA VAL A 101 -16.36 -5.88 -21.01
C VAL A 101 -17.11 -4.98 -22.00
N GLN A 102 -16.40 -4.36 -22.94
CA GLN A 102 -16.95 -3.50 -24.00
C GLN A 102 -17.91 -4.24 -24.92
N LYS A 103 -17.68 -5.55 -25.16
CA LYS A 103 -18.59 -6.38 -25.96
C LYS A 103 -20.01 -6.41 -25.39
N TYR A 104 -20.12 -6.34 -24.06
CA TYR A 104 -21.39 -6.49 -23.35
C TYR A 104 -22.03 -5.15 -22.95
N LEU A 105 -21.29 -4.03 -23.10
CA LEU A 105 -21.70 -2.67 -22.76
C LEU A 105 -21.34 -1.71 -23.91
N PRO A 106 -21.89 -1.90 -25.12
CA PRO A 106 -21.52 -1.11 -26.29
C PRO A 106 -21.98 0.36 -26.22
N ASP A 107 -22.98 0.64 -25.40
CA ASP A 107 -23.57 1.96 -25.16
C ASP A 107 -22.87 2.76 -24.04
N VAL A 108 -21.92 2.15 -23.33
CA VAL A 108 -21.16 2.80 -22.27
C VAL A 108 -19.87 3.38 -22.85
N ASP A 109 -19.58 4.65 -22.51
CA ASP A 109 -18.31 5.28 -22.85
C ASP A 109 -17.12 4.36 -22.47
N PRO A 110 -16.28 3.95 -23.44
CA PRO A 110 -15.11 3.13 -23.20
C PRO A 110 -14.17 3.66 -22.11
N GLU A 111 -14.10 4.97 -21.88
CA GLU A 111 -13.29 5.56 -20.80
C GLU A 111 -13.79 5.16 -19.41
N LEU A 112 -15.12 5.05 -19.21
CA LEU A 112 -15.70 4.61 -17.93
C LEU A 112 -15.40 3.13 -17.65
N LEU A 113 -15.13 2.36 -18.69
CA LEU A 113 -14.77 0.95 -18.60
C LEU A 113 -13.27 0.74 -18.37
N LYS A 114 -12.41 1.75 -18.53
CA LYS A 114 -10.96 1.63 -18.29
C LYS A 114 -10.64 1.57 -16.79
N VAL A 115 -9.85 0.58 -16.39
CA VAL A 115 -9.34 0.47 -15.01
C VAL A 115 -7.96 1.10 -14.92
N ARG A 116 -7.88 2.28 -14.32
CA ARG A 116 -6.61 2.94 -14.02
C ARG A 116 -6.07 2.43 -12.68
N SER A 117 -4.83 1.93 -12.68
CA SER A 117 -4.18 1.40 -11.47
C SER A 117 -3.31 2.41 -10.75
N ALA A 118 -2.89 3.48 -11.43
CA ALA A 118 -2.09 4.54 -10.85
C ALA A 118 -2.86 5.22 -9.71
N ALA A 119 -2.17 5.47 -8.60
CA ALA A 119 -2.72 6.25 -7.51
C ALA A 119 -2.77 7.73 -7.93
N ARG A 120 -3.92 8.37 -7.73
CA ARG A 120 -4.10 9.81 -7.95
C ARG A 120 -3.85 10.63 -6.69
N THR A 121 -4.22 10.06 -5.56
CA THR A 121 -3.99 10.62 -4.22
C THR A 121 -3.18 9.64 -3.40
N THR A 122 -2.50 10.16 -2.39
CA THR A 122 -1.77 9.35 -1.43
C THR A 122 -2.68 8.33 -0.74
N LYS A 123 -2.10 7.17 -0.40
CA LYS A 123 -2.74 6.12 0.40
C LYS A 123 -2.02 5.93 1.74
N SER A 124 -1.00 6.75 2.02
CA SER A 124 -0.28 6.70 3.28
C SER A 124 -1.16 7.20 4.41
N TRP A 125 -0.83 6.77 5.63
CA TRP A 125 -1.60 7.15 6.81
C TRP A 125 -1.34 8.61 7.17
N SER A 126 -0.08 9.04 7.12
CA SER A 126 0.28 10.46 7.32
C SER A 126 -0.36 11.39 6.28
N GLY A 127 -0.53 10.93 5.03
CA GLY A 127 -1.27 11.67 4.01
C GLY A 127 -2.77 11.84 4.29
N HIS A 128 -3.31 11.10 5.27
CA HIS A 128 -4.67 11.25 5.80
C HIS A 128 -4.67 11.88 7.20
N GLY A 129 -3.61 12.62 7.58
CA GLY A 129 -3.51 13.32 8.86
C GLY A 129 -3.26 12.41 10.06
N ILE A 130 -2.94 11.12 9.85
CA ILE A 130 -2.71 10.19 10.96
C ILE A 130 -1.28 10.32 11.47
N ASP A 131 -1.16 10.69 12.74
CA ASP A 131 0.10 10.64 13.47
C ASP A 131 0.47 9.19 13.80
N LEU A 132 1.48 8.67 13.13
CA LEU A 132 1.89 7.27 13.27
C LEU A 132 2.47 6.94 14.63
N VAL A 133 3.25 7.84 15.25
CA VAL A 133 3.90 7.53 16.53
C VAL A 133 2.84 7.40 17.61
N GLU A 134 1.92 8.36 17.65
CA GLU A 134 0.81 8.34 18.60
C GLU A 134 -0.16 7.17 18.32
N THR A 135 -0.42 6.89 17.04
CA THR A 135 -1.27 5.76 16.65
C THR A 135 -0.65 4.43 17.08
N PHE A 136 0.65 4.24 16.87
CA PHE A 136 1.33 3.02 17.29
C PHE A 136 1.38 2.87 18.81
N ARG A 137 1.51 3.96 19.57
CA ARG A 137 1.39 3.95 21.03
C ARG A 137 0.02 3.43 21.47
N LYS A 138 -1.07 3.97 20.92
CA LYS A 138 -2.45 3.51 21.21
C LYS A 138 -2.69 2.05 20.80
N VAL A 139 -2.07 1.61 19.71
CA VAL A 139 -2.17 0.20 19.30
C VAL A 139 -1.40 -0.71 20.26
N ASP A 140 -0.19 -0.32 20.66
CA ASP A 140 0.65 -1.07 21.60
C ASP A 140 -0.08 -1.30 22.94
N GLU A 141 -0.83 -0.29 23.43
CA GLU A 141 -1.62 -0.38 24.67
C GLU A 141 -2.68 -1.49 24.64
N ARG A 142 -3.21 -1.85 23.45
CA ARG A 142 -4.31 -2.80 23.31
C ARG A 142 -3.91 -4.14 22.67
N ASP A 143 -3.03 -4.13 21.67
CA ASP A 143 -2.45 -5.36 21.09
C ASP A 143 -1.01 -5.08 20.66
N PRO A 144 -0.01 -5.35 21.54
CA PRO A 144 1.40 -5.11 21.24
C PRO A 144 1.87 -5.80 19.96
N CYS A 145 1.42 -7.04 19.71
CA CYS A 145 1.80 -7.77 18.50
C CYS A 145 1.38 -7.02 17.23
N LEU A 146 0.15 -6.47 17.17
CA LEU A 146 -0.27 -5.65 16.04
C LEU A 146 0.62 -4.42 15.89
N GLY A 147 0.91 -3.71 16.97
CA GLY A 147 1.75 -2.51 16.91
C GLY A 147 3.17 -2.79 16.41
N LEU A 148 3.73 -3.95 16.75
CA LEU A 148 5.00 -4.42 16.18
C LEU A 148 4.88 -4.74 14.67
N MET A 149 3.78 -5.38 14.25
CA MET A 149 3.53 -5.65 12.83
C MET A 149 3.40 -4.37 12.02
N LEU A 150 2.63 -3.39 12.48
CA LEU A 150 2.42 -2.13 11.75
C LEU A 150 3.74 -1.36 11.56
N ARG A 151 4.63 -1.38 12.55
CA ARG A 151 5.98 -0.82 12.44
C ARG A 151 6.81 -1.48 11.34
N LEU A 152 6.77 -2.81 11.21
CA LEU A 152 7.47 -3.50 10.11
C LEU A 152 6.78 -3.31 8.75
N GLU A 153 5.46 -3.19 8.70
CA GLU A 153 4.73 -2.84 7.48
C GLU A 153 5.11 -1.44 6.99
N LEU A 154 5.29 -0.48 7.90
CA LEU A 154 5.74 0.89 7.60
C LEU A 154 7.23 0.93 7.20
N GLY A 155 8.11 0.35 8.01
CA GLY A 155 9.56 0.45 7.80
C GLY A 155 10.09 -0.38 6.64
N PHE A 156 9.39 -1.47 6.27
CA PHE A 156 9.86 -2.43 5.26
C PHE A 156 8.82 -2.73 4.18
N GLY A 157 7.67 -2.06 4.20
CA GLY A 157 6.63 -2.26 3.22
C GLY A 157 6.11 -3.70 3.18
N LEU A 158 6.21 -4.47 4.28
CA LEU A 158 5.77 -5.86 4.28
C LEU A 158 4.27 -5.96 3.95
N ARG A 159 3.88 -7.02 3.27
CA ARG A 159 2.45 -7.35 3.12
C ARG A 159 1.96 -7.97 4.43
N ARG A 160 0.66 -7.85 4.72
CA ARG A 160 0.02 -8.50 5.89
C ARG A 160 0.45 -9.94 6.13
N GLU A 161 0.45 -10.78 5.10
CA GLU A 161 0.86 -12.19 5.25
C GLU A 161 2.38 -12.33 5.49
N GLU A 162 3.19 -11.44 4.92
CA GLU A 162 4.64 -11.42 5.11
C GLU A 162 4.99 -11.02 6.55
N VAL A 163 4.31 -10.00 7.11
CA VAL A 163 4.57 -9.55 8.48
C VAL A 163 4.09 -10.56 9.53
N LEU A 164 2.95 -11.22 9.30
CA LEU A 164 2.46 -12.28 10.21
C LEU A 164 3.44 -13.46 10.32
N LYS A 165 4.17 -13.76 9.25
CA LYS A 165 5.20 -14.80 9.21
C LYS A 165 6.58 -14.29 9.63
N CYS A 166 6.73 -13.00 9.89
CA CYS A 166 8.04 -12.40 10.05
C CYS A 166 8.66 -12.76 11.40
N ASN A 167 9.88 -13.32 11.38
CA ASN A 167 10.76 -13.38 12.52
C ASN A 167 11.91 -12.37 12.31
N PRO A 168 11.87 -11.21 12.98
CA PRO A 168 12.82 -10.13 12.75
C PRO A 168 14.25 -10.48 13.15
N HIS A 169 14.46 -11.43 14.09
CA HIS A 169 15.80 -11.83 14.51
C HIS A 169 16.53 -12.68 13.46
N VAL A 170 15.78 -13.47 12.69
CA VAL A 170 16.34 -14.32 11.62
C VAL A 170 16.39 -13.59 10.28
N GLN A 171 15.52 -12.60 10.08
CA GLN A 171 15.42 -11.86 8.82
C GLN A 171 16.29 -10.60 8.76
N ASP A 172 16.88 -10.17 9.88
CA ASP A 172 17.76 -9.00 9.94
C ASP A 172 19.20 -9.40 9.57
N TYR A 173 19.65 -8.98 8.39
CA TYR A 173 21.00 -9.20 7.89
C TYR A 173 21.89 -7.93 8.04
N GLY A 174 21.53 -7.03 8.95
CA GLY A 174 22.27 -5.80 9.23
C GLY A 174 21.94 -4.66 8.27
N HIS A 175 22.27 -4.82 6.98
CA HIS A 175 22.04 -3.80 5.94
C HIS A 175 20.73 -3.98 5.18
N TYR A 176 20.03 -5.09 5.38
CA TYR A 176 18.73 -5.35 4.79
C TYR A 176 17.89 -6.29 5.65
N LEU A 177 16.57 -6.17 5.53
CA LEU A 177 15.62 -7.16 6.00
C LEU A 177 15.32 -8.13 4.86
N GLN A 178 15.53 -9.42 5.08
CA GLN A 178 15.26 -10.45 4.08
C GLN A 178 13.83 -10.96 4.19
N VAL A 179 13.13 -11.08 3.06
CA VAL A 179 11.90 -11.87 2.94
C VAL A 179 12.28 -13.19 2.27
N PHE A 180 12.18 -14.29 3.02
CA PHE A 180 12.62 -15.61 2.55
C PHE A 180 11.71 -16.19 1.45
N PRO A 181 12.22 -17.18 0.68
CA PRO A 181 11.40 -17.96 -0.24
C PRO A 181 10.15 -18.52 0.43
N GLY A 182 9.01 -18.50 -0.28
CA GLY A 182 7.73 -18.99 0.28
C GLY A 182 6.98 -17.98 1.18
N MET A 183 7.64 -16.93 1.69
CA MET A 183 6.97 -15.90 2.50
C MET A 183 6.24 -14.85 1.65
N GLY A 184 6.90 -14.36 0.60
CA GLY A 184 6.35 -13.31 -0.23
C GLY A 184 5.22 -13.78 -1.15
N LYS A 185 4.42 -12.82 -1.64
CA LYS A 185 3.30 -13.13 -2.57
C LYS A 185 3.78 -13.94 -3.78
N GLY A 186 3.25 -15.16 -3.93
CA GLY A 186 3.65 -16.09 -4.99
C GLY A 186 5.00 -16.78 -4.73
N GLY A 187 5.43 -16.86 -3.48
CA GLY A 187 6.67 -17.50 -3.04
C GLY A 187 7.93 -16.66 -3.26
N ARG A 188 7.79 -15.38 -3.64
CA ARG A 188 8.92 -14.53 -4.02
C ARG A 188 9.72 -14.07 -2.81
N TRP A 189 11.03 -14.26 -2.87
CA TRP A 189 11.98 -13.67 -1.93
C TRP A 189 12.39 -12.26 -2.38
N ARG A 190 12.90 -11.45 -1.45
CA ARG A 190 13.57 -10.16 -1.74
C ARG A 190 14.39 -9.71 -0.55
N ASN A 191 15.40 -8.88 -0.81
CA ASN A 191 16.08 -8.10 0.21
C ASN A 191 15.52 -6.67 0.21
N ILE A 192 15.19 -6.16 1.40
CA ILE A 192 14.65 -4.81 1.59
C ILE A 192 15.73 -4.00 2.28
N PRO A 193 16.37 -3.04 1.60
CA PRO A 193 17.51 -2.33 2.16
C PRO A 193 17.08 -1.47 3.37
N ILE A 194 17.95 -1.43 4.38
CA ILE A 194 17.87 -0.51 5.52
C ILE A 194 18.67 0.72 5.12
N VAL A 195 17.97 1.80 4.77
CA VAL A 195 18.54 3.02 4.18
C VAL A 195 18.39 4.25 5.09
N SER A 196 17.80 4.08 6.28
CA SER A 196 17.65 5.14 7.28
C SER A 196 17.75 4.56 8.69
N ASN A 197 18.17 5.37 9.66
CA ASN A 197 18.14 4.99 11.07
C ASN A 197 16.72 4.76 11.58
N ALA A 198 15.71 5.48 11.06
CA ALA A 198 14.30 5.19 11.38
C ALA A 198 13.92 3.71 11.13
N GLN A 199 14.37 3.12 10.00
CA GLN A 199 14.12 1.69 9.73
C GLN A 199 14.86 0.78 10.71
N ARG A 200 16.10 1.15 11.08
CA ARG A 200 16.92 0.42 12.05
C ARG A 200 16.26 0.46 13.44
N ASP A 201 15.87 1.64 13.90
CA ASP A 201 15.22 1.88 15.19
C ASP A 201 13.90 1.12 15.31
N LEU A 202 13.07 1.13 14.26
CA LEU A 202 11.85 0.33 14.22
C LEU A 202 12.14 -1.18 14.32
N LEU A 203 13.16 -1.67 13.59
CA LEU A 203 13.52 -3.09 13.63
C LEU A 203 14.08 -3.49 14.99
N ASP A 204 14.91 -2.65 15.61
CA ASP A 204 15.45 -2.90 16.95
C ASP A 204 14.38 -2.81 18.05
N TYR A 205 13.46 -1.83 17.95
CA TYR A 205 12.30 -1.74 18.83
C TYR A 205 11.47 -3.03 18.80
N VAL A 206 11.26 -3.58 17.59
CA VAL A 206 10.53 -4.83 17.39
C VAL A 206 11.33 -6.02 17.92
N LYS A 207 12.62 -6.15 17.59
CA LYS A 207 13.47 -7.26 18.07
C LYS A 207 13.55 -7.31 19.59
N ALA A 208 13.59 -6.16 20.27
CA ALA A 208 13.60 -6.08 21.74
C ALA A 208 12.31 -6.64 22.39
N ARG A 209 11.21 -6.76 21.65
CA ARG A 209 9.88 -7.15 22.16
C ARG A 209 9.35 -8.48 21.61
N VAL A 210 10.13 -9.15 20.75
CA VAL A 210 9.76 -10.44 20.16
C VAL A 210 10.80 -11.49 20.53
N SER A 211 10.33 -12.69 20.87
CA SER A 211 11.21 -13.84 21.11
C SER A 211 11.99 -14.21 19.85
N LYS A 212 13.28 -14.56 20.01
CA LYS A 212 14.21 -14.85 18.90
C LYS A 212 13.73 -15.94 17.94
N ASN A 213 12.94 -16.89 18.44
CA ASN A 213 12.53 -18.08 17.69
C ASN A 213 11.06 -18.06 17.25
N LYS A 214 10.39 -16.90 17.34
CA LYS A 214 8.96 -16.80 17.03
C LYS A 214 8.68 -15.79 15.92
N ALA A 215 7.69 -16.09 15.10
CA ALA A 215 7.10 -15.13 14.18
C ALA A 215 6.24 -14.12 14.95
N LEU A 216 5.97 -12.97 14.34
CA LEU A 216 5.13 -11.93 14.92
C LEU A 216 3.65 -12.32 15.05
N GLY A 217 3.16 -13.22 14.21
CA GLY A 217 1.78 -13.72 14.28
C GLY A 217 1.44 -14.23 15.68
N TRP A 218 0.19 -14.02 16.10
CA TRP A 218 -0.30 -14.56 17.36
C TRP A 218 -0.21 -16.07 17.34
N GLU A 219 0.53 -16.63 18.29
CA GLU A 219 0.82 -18.07 18.38
C GLU A 219 -0.43 -18.89 18.72
N TYR A 220 -1.31 -18.32 19.54
CA TYR A 220 -2.53 -18.97 20.00
C TYR A 220 -3.78 -18.18 19.59
N SER A 221 -4.81 -18.93 19.24
CA SER A 221 -6.17 -18.45 19.01
C SER A 221 -6.83 -18.08 20.34
N ARG A 222 -8.01 -17.46 20.28
CA ARG A 222 -8.79 -17.12 21.49
C ARG A 222 -9.20 -18.33 22.32
N SER A 223 -9.26 -19.53 21.71
CA SER A 223 -9.55 -20.79 22.41
C SER A 223 -8.29 -21.49 22.97
N GLY A 224 -7.11 -20.85 22.91
CA GLY A 224 -5.86 -21.42 23.42
C GLY A 224 -5.18 -22.45 22.49
N GLN A 225 -5.77 -22.76 21.33
CA GLN A 225 -5.15 -23.64 20.33
C GLN A 225 -4.15 -22.87 19.47
N ILE A 226 -3.13 -23.56 18.92
CA ILE A 226 -2.18 -22.97 17.97
C ILE A 226 -2.95 -22.31 16.82
N ALA A 227 -2.69 -21.03 16.59
CA ALA A 227 -3.41 -20.25 15.59
C ALA A 227 -2.91 -20.57 14.18
N SER A 228 -3.84 -20.84 13.27
CA SER A 228 -3.53 -20.93 11.85
C SER A 228 -3.22 -19.54 11.27
N LEU A 229 -2.56 -19.52 10.09
CA LEU A 229 -2.34 -18.27 9.36
C LEU A 229 -3.65 -17.57 8.99
N GLU A 230 -4.70 -18.33 8.68
CA GLU A 230 -6.01 -17.77 8.37
C GLU A 230 -6.64 -17.10 9.59
N GLN A 231 -6.56 -17.73 10.77
CA GLN A 231 -7.02 -17.13 12.03
C GLN A 231 -6.22 -15.87 12.36
N ASN A 232 -4.90 -15.88 12.14
CA ASN A 232 -4.04 -14.71 12.26
C ASN A 232 -4.46 -13.57 11.33
N ILE A 233 -4.73 -13.86 10.06
CA ILE A 233 -5.21 -12.87 9.09
C ILE A 233 -6.55 -12.27 9.54
N ARG A 234 -7.50 -13.10 9.98
CA ARG A 234 -8.81 -12.62 10.48
C ARG A 234 -8.64 -11.79 11.74
N ARG A 235 -7.77 -12.18 12.67
CA ARG A 235 -7.47 -11.41 13.89
C ARG A 235 -6.87 -10.05 13.55
N TYR A 236 -5.92 -9.98 12.62
CA TYR A 236 -5.38 -8.72 12.10
C TYR A 236 -6.51 -7.84 11.53
N GLU A 237 -7.34 -8.37 10.63
CA GLU A 237 -8.44 -7.61 10.00
C GLU A 237 -9.46 -7.08 11.03
N ASN A 238 -9.81 -7.91 12.01
CA ASN A 238 -10.72 -7.53 13.10
C ASN A 238 -10.13 -6.44 13.99
N LEU A 239 -8.84 -6.54 14.33
CA LEU A 239 -8.18 -5.51 15.12
C LEU A 239 -8.11 -4.19 14.35
N MET A 240 -7.65 -4.21 13.10
CA MET A 240 -7.63 -3.02 12.23
C MET A 240 -9.00 -2.36 12.15
N THR A 241 -10.06 -3.16 11.99
CA THR A 241 -11.45 -2.67 11.99
C THR A 241 -11.82 -2.04 13.32
N SER A 242 -11.49 -2.70 14.44
CA SER A 242 -11.82 -2.22 15.78
C SER A 242 -11.01 -1.00 16.25
N PHE A 243 -9.96 -0.60 15.53
CA PHE A 243 -9.26 0.67 15.73
C PHE A 243 -9.73 1.74 14.74
N GLY A 244 -10.69 1.44 13.85
CA GLY A 244 -11.15 2.36 12.81
C GLY A 244 -10.16 2.53 11.65
N PHE A 245 -9.17 1.64 11.48
CA PHE A 245 -8.23 1.68 10.36
C PHE A 245 -8.84 1.07 9.09
N THR A 246 -10.04 1.53 8.76
CA THR A 246 -10.80 1.13 7.58
C THR A 246 -10.95 2.28 6.62
N LYS A 247 -11.25 1.94 5.36
CA LYS A 247 -11.47 2.96 4.33
C LYS A 247 -12.70 3.82 4.64
N ALA A 248 -13.69 3.27 5.33
CA ALA A 248 -14.90 3.98 5.68
C ALA A 248 -14.66 4.99 6.81
N ASP A 249 -13.92 4.59 7.84
CA ASP A 249 -13.77 5.39 9.06
C ASP A 249 -12.62 6.41 8.97
N ALA A 250 -11.50 6.02 8.36
CA ALA A 250 -10.28 6.83 8.33
C ALA A 250 -9.68 7.02 6.93
N GLY A 251 -10.37 6.58 5.86
CA GLY A 251 -9.85 6.64 4.49
C GLY A 251 -8.69 5.68 4.18
N ILE A 252 -8.14 5.01 5.19
CA ILE A 252 -6.93 4.19 5.13
C ILE A 252 -7.21 2.69 5.25
N THR A 253 -6.17 1.88 5.05
CA THR A 253 -6.17 0.43 5.37
C THR A 253 -4.76 0.05 5.83
N GLY A 254 -4.56 -1.14 6.38
CA GLY A 254 -3.20 -1.66 6.68
C GLY A 254 -2.26 -1.65 5.46
N HIS A 255 -2.78 -1.94 4.26
CA HIS A 255 -2.00 -1.85 3.02
C HIS A 255 -1.58 -0.40 2.66
N GLY A 256 -2.16 0.60 3.32
CA GLY A 256 -1.73 2.00 3.25
C GLY A 256 -0.33 2.24 3.82
N LEU A 257 0.08 1.50 4.86
CA LEU A 257 1.46 1.59 5.40
C LEU A 257 2.50 1.14 4.38
N ARG A 258 2.15 0.15 3.55
CA ARG A 258 3.00 -0.25 2.42
C ARG A 258 3.08 0.81 1.32
N ALA A 259 2.03 1.62 1.13
CA ALA A 259 2.11 2.79 0.26
C ALA A 259 2.98 3.89 0.89
N GLN A 260 2.85 4.09 2.21
CA GLN A 260 3.71 5.01 2.96
C GLN A 260 5.18 4.63 2.88
N PHE A 261 5.52 3.36 3.05
CA PHE A 261 6.86 2.85 2.81
C PHE A 261 7.38 3.23 1.41
N ALA A 262 6.57 3.02 0.37
CA ALA A 262 6.97 3.31 -1.01
C ALA A 262 7.21 4.81 -1.23
N GLU A 263 6.35 5.66 -0.67
CA GLU A 263 6.49 7.11 -0.71
C GLU A 263 7.72 7.58 0.07
N ASN A 264 7.91 7.10 1.31
CA ASN A 264 9.07 7.42 2.15
C ASN A 264 10.38 6.98 1.49
N HIS A 265 10.41 5.78 0.91
CA HIS A 265 11.59 5.27 0.23
C HIS A 265 11.89 6.05 -1.05
N ALA A 266 10.88 6.56 -1.76
CA ALA A 266 11.10 7.47 -2.90
C ALA A 266 11.71 8.80 -2.43
N LEU A 267 11.22 9.37 -1.32
CA LEU A 267 11.75 10.61 -0.74
C LEU A 267 13.21 10.46 -0.30
N LEU A 268 13.55 9.36 0.39
CA LEU A 268 14.94 9.04 0.77
C LEU A 268 15.86 8.86 -0.44
N LEU A 269 15.30 8.58 -1.63
CA LEU A 269 16.02 8.49 -2.89
C LEU A 269 15.95 9.78 -3.72
N GLY A 270 15.47 10.88 -3.15
CA GLY A 270 15.42 12.19 -3.78
C GLY A 270 14.24 12.43 -4.73
N MET A 271 13.20 11.60 -4.69
CA MET A 271 12.00 11.75 -5.53
C MET A 271 10.76 12.04 -4.70
N ILE A 272 10.05 13.11 -5.02
CA ILE A 272 8.68 13.38 -4.56
C ILE A 272 7.70 12.51 -5.35
N PRO A 273 6.94 11.61 -4.69
CA PRO A 273 5.84 10.88 -5.33
C PRO A 273 4.81 11.81 -5.97
N ALA A 274 4.24 11.41 -7.12
CA ALA A 274 3.13 12.15 -7.73
C ALA A 274 1.90 12.22 -6.81
N THR A 275 1.71 11.21 -5.95
CA THR A 275 0.67 11.20 -4.92
C THR A 275 0.85 12.25 -3.83
N MET A 276 2.01 12.90 -3.78
CA MET A 276 2.41 13.94 -2.83
C MET A 276 2.78 15.25 -3.54
N GLY A 277 2.23 15.49 -4.74
CA GLY A 277 2.47 16.73 -5.49
C GLY A 277 3.74 16.75 -6.35
N GLY A 278 4.46 15.62 -6.44
CA GLY A 278 5.65 15.51 -7.28
C GLY A 278 5.32 15.65 -8.78
N GLY A 279 6.00 16.58 -9.46
CA GLY A 279 5.84 16.85 -10.88
C GLY A 279 6.74 15.98 -11.78
N ALA A 280 6.44 15.99 -13.07
CA ALA A 280 7.39 15.55 -14.10
C ALA A 280 8.63 16.48 -14.12
N GLY A 281 9.79 15.96 -14.49
CA GLY A 281 11.02 16.76 -14.61
C GLY A 281 11.76 17.10 -13.31
N GLN A 282 11.26 16.66 -12.14
CA GLN A 282 11.97 16.82 -10.84
C GLN A 282 13.32 16.08 -10.77
N LEU A 283 13.49 15.08 -11.62
CA LEU A 283 14.69 14.28 -11.81
C LEU A 283 14.81 14.01 -13.31
N ASP A 284 16.03 13.82 -13.79
CA ASP A 284 16.24 13.32 -15.14
C ASP A 284 15.56 11.95 -15.33
N GLY A 285 15.20 11.61 -16.57
CA GLY A 285 14.52 10.37 -16.92
C GLY A 285 15.27 9.12 -16.45
N ALA A 286 16.60 9.12 -16.57
CA ALA A 286 17.44 8.02 -16.09
C ALA A 286 17.34 7.84 -14.57
N ASP A 287 17.51 8.93 -13.82
CA ASP A 287 17.45 8.93 -12.35
C ASP A 287 16.05 8.55 -11.84
N SER A 288 15.00 9.10 -12.43
CA SER A 288 13.61 8.73 -12.11
C SER A 288 13.34 7.25 -12.37
N GLY A 289 13.91 6.69 -13.44
CA GLY A 289 13.87 5.25 -13.73
C GLY A 289 14.56 4.41 -12.65
N VAL A 290 15.75 4.84 -12.20
CA VAL A 290 16.52 4.17 -11.14
C VAL A 290 15.76 4.17 -9.81
N VAL A 291 15.22 5.33 -9.39
CA VAL A 291 14.44 5.43 -8.15
C VAL A 291 13.22 4.51 -8.19
N LYS A 292 12.46 4.53 -9.30
CA LYS A 292 11.31 3.63 -9.48
C LYS A 292 11.71 2.16 -9.46
N ALA A 293 12.87 1.80 -10.01
CA ALA A 293 13.39 0.44 -9.96
C ALA A 293 13.73 0.02 -8.52
N LYS A 294 14.43 0.86 -7.75
CA LYS A 294 14.76 0.61 -6.34
C LYS A 294 13.52 0.44 -5.48
N VAL A 295 12.53 1.34 -5.62
CA VAL A 295 11.24 1.23 -4.92
C VAL A 295 10.49 -0.05 -5.33
N ALA A 296 10.46 -0.40 -6.62
CA ALA A 296 9.84 -1.64 -7.08
C ALA A 296 10.51 -2.88 -6.47
N GLN A 297 11.84 -2.92 -6.45
CA GLN A 297 12.63 -4.02 -5.89
C GLN A 297 12.37 -4.19 -4.39
N ALA A 298 12.41 -3.09 -3.62
CA ALA A 298 12.10 -3.10 -2.19
C ALA A 298 10.67 -3.62 -1.91
N LEU A 299 9.73 -3.32 -2.80
CA LEU A 299 8.35 -3.84 -2.77
C LEU A 299 8.22 -5.29 -3.29
N GLY A 300 9.27 -5.89 -3.85
CA GLY A 300 9.24 -7.25 -4.41
C GLY A 300 8.59 -7.32 -5.79
N HIS A 301 8.84 -6.33 -6.63
CA HIS A 301 8.35 -6.22 -7.99
C HIS A 301 9.52 -6.03 -8.98
N ASN A 302 9.55 -6.84 -10.03
CA ASN A 302 10.54 -6.70 -11.11
C ASN A 302 10.12 -5.66 -12.16
N ARG A 303 8.88 -5.14 -12.07
CA ARG A 303 8.33 -4.19 -13.04
C ARG A 303 8.14 -2.84 -12.37
N GLN A 304 8.83 -1.82 -12.90
CA GLN A 304 8.73 -0.45 -12.42
C GLN A 304 7.29 0.08 -12.45
N SER A 305 6.50 -0.26 -13.48
CA SER A 305 5.11 0.22 -13.62
C SER A 305 4.20 -0.10 -12.42
N VAL A 306 4.56 -1.08 -11.58
CA VAL A 306 3.80 -1.40 -10.36
C VAL A 306 3.91 -0.31 -9.30
N THR A 307 4.99 0.48 -9.28
CA THR A 307 5.15 1.58 -8.32
C THR A 307 4.07 2.63 -8.49
N SER A 308 3.53 2.81 -9.71
CA SER A 308 2.45 3.77 -9.98
C SER A 308 1.21 3.59 -9.10
N ALA A 309 0.93 2.36 -8.65
CA ALA A 309 -0.18 2.08 -7.74
C ALA A 309 0.05 2.60 -6.31
N TYR A 310 1.28 2.97 -5.96
CA TYR A 310 1.71 3.44 -4.65
C TYR A 310 2.15 4.92 -4.70
N ILE A 311 3.02 5.30 -5.64
CA ILE A 311 3.61 6.65 -5.76
C ILE A 311 3.02 7.49 -6.90
N GLY A 312 1.99 6.97 -7.58
CA GLY A 312 1.32 7.64 -8.69
C GLY A 312 2.08 7.61 -10.01
N SER A 313 1.51 8.25 -11.02
CA SER A 313 2.15 8.49 -12.32
C SER A 313 2.32 9.97 -12.53
N PHE A 314 3.51 10.40 -12.93
CA PHE A 314 3.71 11.78 -13.39
C PHE A 314 2.89 11.96 -14.67
N GLU A 315 1.92 12.86 -14.64
CA GLU A 315 1.28 13.29 -15.87
C GLU A 315 2.31 14.07 -16.69
N SER A 316 2.32 13.87 -18.00
CA SER A 316 3.10 14.66 -18.95
C SER A 316 2.49 16.07 -19.01
N SER A 317 2.66 16.83 -17.93
CA SER A 317 2.43 18.27 -17.96
C SER A 317 3.64 18.90 -18.62
N SER A 318 3.39 19.75 -19.61
CA SER A 318 4.38 20.60 -20.30
C SER A 318 4.94 21.71 -19.40
N ALA A 319 4.74 21.63 -18.09
CA ALA A 319 5.42 22.49 -17.14
C ALA A 319 6.88 22.04 -17.03
N LEU A 320 7.73 22.70 -17.81
CA LEU A 320 9.14 22.90 -17.50
C LEU A 320 9.25 23.19 -15.99
N PHE A 321 10.04 22.38 -15.28
CA PHE A 321 10.50 22.55 -13.90
C PHE A 321 9.49 23.18 -12.92
N PRO A 322 8.91 22.43 -11.96
CA PRO A 322 8.63 23.05 -10.67
C PRO A 322 9.98 23.25 -9.98
N ASP A 323 10.64 24.36 -10.35
CA ASP A 323 11.96 24.80 -9.92
C ASP A 323 12.12 24.72 -8.40
N SER A 324 13.37 24.57 -7.96
CA SER A 324 13.83 24.76 -6.57
C SER A 324 13.10 25.89 -5.84
N ASP A 325 12.79 26.97 -6.57
CA ASP A 325 12.16 28.19 -6.09
C ASP A 325 10.76 27.98 -5.51
N GLN A 326 9.93 27.12 -6.11
CA GLN A 326 8.59 26.86 -5.57
C GLN A 326 8.67 26.08 -4.25
N GLY A 327 9.65 25.18 -4.12
CA GLY A 327 9.91 24.46 -2.88
C GLY A 327 10.36 25.39 -1.75
N ILE A 328 11.27 26.31 -2.08
CA ILE A 328 11.75 27.36 -1.18
C ILE A 328 10.58 28.24 -0.71
N VAL A 329 9.74 28.72 -1.63
CA VAL A 329 8.55 29.53 -1.31
C VAL A 329 7.58 28.79 -0.39
N THR A 330 7.36 27.50 -0.61
CA THR A 330 6.52 26.67 0.26
C THR A 330 7.07 26.62 1.69
N ILE A 331 8.39 26.40 1.84
CA ILE A 331 9.02 26.39 3.17
C ILE A 331 8.90 27.78 3.81
N GLN A 332 9.20 28.87 3.10
CA GLN A 332 9.07 30.24 3.63
C GLN A 332 7.66 30.54 4.16
N LYS A 333 6.61 30.11 3.45
CA LYS A 333 5.22 30.26 3.91
C LYS A 333 4.98 29.52 5.22
N ALA A 334 5.47 28.29 5.34
CA ALA A 334 5.35 27.53 6.58
C ALA A 334 6.13 28.19 7.73
N LEU A 335 7.34 28.71 7.48
CA LEU A 335 8.12 29.43 8.50
C LEU A 335 7.38 30.64 9.05
N ARG A 336 6.71 31.43 8.21
CA ARG A 336 5.88 32.57 8.66
C ARG A 336 4.73 32.17 9.58
N ILE A 337 4.16 30.98 9.38
CA ILE A 337 3.14 30.44 10.29
C ILE A 337 3.80 30.00 11.59
N LEU A 338 4.98 29.38 11.51
CA LEU A 338 5.75 28.94 12.67
C LEU A 338 6.22 30.12 13.55
N ASP A 339 6.53 31.28 12.95
CA ASP A 339 6.84 32.51 13.68
C ASP A 339 5.65 33.02 14.52
N ALA A 340 4.43 32.67 14.13
CA ALA A 340 3.20 33.11 14.80
C ALA A 340 2.74 32.15 15.91
N VAL A 341 3.42 31.02 16.11
CA VAL A 341 3.07 30.02 17.13
C VAL A 341 4.22 29.78 18.11
N ALA A 342 3.87 29.49 19.36
CA ALA A 342 4.88 29.09 20.35
C ALA A 342 5.39 27.68 20.03
N LEU A 343 6.63 27.57 19.56
CA LEU A 343 7.27 26.29 19.29
C LEU A 343 7.83 25.67 20.58
N PRO A 344 7.81 24.33 20.70
CA PRO A 344 8.42 23.63 21.82
C PRO A 344 9.93 23.82 21.81
N GLU A 345 10.53 23.77 23.01
CA GLU A 345 11.99 23.78 23.15
C GLU A 345 12.60 22.56 22.44
N VAL A 346 13.72 22.80 21.73
CA VAL A 346 14.44 21.73 21.04
C VAL A 346 15.17 20.86 22.07
N PRO A 347 14.90 19.54 22.13
CA PRO A 347 15.63 18.65 23.02
C PRO A 347 17.14 18.71 22.73
N ALA A 348 17.97 18.75 23.78
CA ALA A 348 19.42 18.87 23.65
C ALA A 348 20.05 17.84 22.70
N ALA A 349 19.54 16.60 22.72
CA ALA A 349 19.99 15.50 21.85
C ALA A 349 19.70 15.72 20.36
N ARG A 350 18.91 16.74 19.98
CA ARG A 350 18.54 17.06 18.59
C ARG A 350 19.11 18.39 18.11
N LEU A 351 19.77 19.16 18.98
CA LEU A 351 20.29 20.48 18.63
C LEU A 351 21.36 20.41 17.53
N GLU A 352 22.21 19.40 17.56
CA GLU A 352 23.24 19.20 16.53
C GLU A 352 22.63 18.89 15.16
N ASP A 353 21.65 17.98 15.11
CA ASP A 353 20.88 17.70 13.90
C ASP A 353 20.16 18.95 13.39
N CYS A 354 19.58 19.76 14.28
CA CYS A 354 18.90 21.00 13.88
C CYS A 354 19.89 22.01 13.27
N ARG A 355 21.10 22.15 13.84
CA ARG A 355 22.16 22.98 13.25
C ARG A 355 22.58 22.48 11.87
N PHE A 356 22.75 21.17 11.73
CA PHE A 356 23.04 20.58 10.42
C PHE A 356 21.94 20.87 9.39
N ILE A 357 20.66 20.76 9.78
CA ILE A 357 19.52 21.13 8.92
C ILE A 357 19.60 22.62 8.54
N GLN A 358 19.88 23.51 9.49
CA GLN A 358 20.03 24.94 9.24
C GLN A 358 21.14 25.22 8.22
N GLU A 359 22.30 24.58 8.36
CA GLU A 359 23.43 24.68 7.44
C GLU A 359 23.05 24.19 6.03
N MET A 360 22.38 23.04 5.92
CA MET A 360 21.90 22.53 4.62
C MET A 360 20.94 23.52 3.94
N MET A 361 20.00 24.08 4.70
CA MET A 361 19.01 25.00 4.16
C MET A 361 19.59 26.38 3.82
N ALA A 362 20.64 26.82 4.50
CA ALA A 362 21.33 28.08 4.19
C ALA A 362 21.87 28.11 2.75
N HIS A 363 22.30 26.97 2.20
CA HIS A 363 22.72 26.84 0.80
C HIS A 363 21.60 27.11 -0.22
N THR A 364 20.34 27.04 0.22
CA THR A 364 19.15 27.37 -0.58
C THR A 364 18.67 28.81 -0.37
N GLY A 365 19.40 29.61 0.41
CA GLY A 365 19.00 30.97 0.80
C GLY A 365 17.92 31.04 1.89
N LEU A 366 17.61 29.91 2.54
CA LEU A 366 16.65 29.84 3.63
C LEU A 366 17.34 29.92 4.99
N VAL A 367 16.85 30.80 5.84
CA VAL A 367 17.27 30.92 7.24
C VAL A 367 16.15 30.37 8.11
N LEU A 368 16.47 29.36 8.92
CA LEU A 368 15.55 28.75 9.87
C LEU A 368 16.15 28.89 11.26
N THR A 369 15.30 29.04 12.27
CA THR A 369 15.68 28.85 13.67
C THR A 369 15.77 27.35 14.00
N ALA A 370 16.42 26.99 15.11
CA ALA A 370 16.61 25.57 15.47
C ALA A 370 15.28 24.86 15.79
N ASP A 371 14.34 25.57 16.42
CA ASP A 371 12.97 25.12 16.71
C ASP A 371 12.11 24.98 15.46
N GLN A 372 12.24 25.86 14.46
CA GLN A 372 11.59 25.69 13.16
C GLN A 372 12.13 24.45 12.42
N ALA A 373 13.45 24.27 12.39
CA ALA A 373 14.09 23.10 11.82
C ALA A 373 13.63 21.82 12.53
N HIS A 374 13.59 21.84 13.87
CA HIS A 374 13.09 20.74 14.69
C HIS A 374 11.63 20.40 14.37
N MET A 375 10.74 21.40 14.33
CA MET A 375 9.32 21.18 14.07
C MET A 375 9.06 20.53 12.70
N LEU A 376 9.64 21.10 11.64
CA LEU A 376 9.46 20.58 10.27
C LEU A 376 10.08 19.18 10.12
N PHE A 377 11.26 18.95 10.69
CA PHE A 377 11.93 17.67 10.58
C PHE A 377 11.31 16.59 11.49
N ALA A 378 10.79 16.95 12.67
CA ALA A 378 10.03 16.04 13.52
C ALA A 378 8.78 15.52 12.80
N LYS A 379 8.05 16.40 12.08
CA LYS A 379 6.91 15.99 11.24
C LYS A 379 7.34 14.96 10.17
N HIS A 380 8.53 15.13 9.59
CA HIS A 380 9.09 14.15 8.67
C HIS A 380 9.44 12.83 9.37
N ALA A 381 10.13 12.87 10.50
CA ALA A 381 10.48 11.66 11.27
C ALA A 381 9.23 10.86 11.69
N ARG A 382 8.17 11.55 12.14
CA ARG A 382 6.88 10.93 12.52
C ARG A 382 6.20 10.25 11.34
N ARG A 383 6.41 10.71 10.10
CA ARG A 383 5.97 10.01 8.88
C ARG A 383 6.69 8.65 8.70
N HIS A 384 7.84 8.45 9.32
CA HIS A 384 8.56 7.18 9.41
C HIS A 384 8.22 6.39 10.68
N GLY A 385 7.28 6.86 11.51
CA GLY A 385 6.81 6.15 12.71
C GLY A 385 7.79 6.21 13.88
N VAL A 386 8.72 7.18 13.86
CA VAL A 386 9.69 7.45 14.93
C VAL A 386 9.58 8.92 15.36
N GLU A 387 9.95 9.20 16.61
CA GLU A 387 9.96 10.56 17.16
C GLU A 387 11.03 11.46 16.52
N TRP A 388 12.11 10.84 16.04
CA TRP A 388 13.24 11.50 15.40
C TRP A 388 14.00 10.50 14.52
N MET A 389 14.69 11.02 13.52
CA MET A 389 15.63 10.28 12.68
C MET A 389 16.80 11.20 12.33
N SER A 390 17.90 10.68 11.80
CA SER A 390 19.04 11.53 11.49
C SER A 390 18.80 12.23 10.14
N PRO A 391 19.06 13.55 10.03
CA PRO A 391 18.97 14.25 8.76
C PRO A 391 20.00 13.72 7.76
N GLY A 392 19.56 13.49 6.53
CA GLY A 392 20.40 13.06 5.41
C GLY A 392 20.38 14.06 4.25
N LEU A 393 20.88 13.64 3.08
CA LEU A 393 20.91 14.47 1.86
C LEU A 393 19.50 14.82 1.36
N GLU A 394 18.50 14.02 1.71
CA GLU A 394 17.09 14.23 1.41
C GLU A 394 16.44 15.34 2.26
N THR A 395 17.13 15.88 3.27
CA THR A 395 16.56 16.82 4.25
C THR A 395 15.84 18.01 3.62
N PRO A 396 16.37 18.71 2.59
CA PRO A 396 15.63 19.81 1.95
C PRO A 396 14.29 19.36 1.34
N LEU A 397 14.27 18.14 0.77
CA LEU A 397 13.06 17.52 0.24
C LEU A 397 12.07 17.18 1.35
N ALA A 398 12.57 16.61 2.45
CA ALA A 398 11.79 16.30 3.63
C ALA A 398 11.11 17.55 4.22
N LEU A 399 11.85 18.64 4.38
CA LEU A 399 11.34 19.92 4.89
C LEU A 399 10.26 20.50 3.98
N ARG A 400 10.46 20.48 2.65
CA ARG A 400 9.43 20.91 1.68
C ARG A 400 8.13 20.14 1.87
N ILE A 401 8.21 18.82 2.00
CA ILE A 401 7.03 17.95 2.16
C ILE A 401 6.34 18.18 3.49
N SER A 402 7.09 18.35 4.58
CA SER A 402 6.54 18.71 5.89
C SER A 402 5.86 20.08 5.88
N ALA A 403 6.47 21.07 5.22
CA ALA A 403 5.91 22.41 5.06
C ALA A 403 4.61 22.39 4.25
N GLU A 404 4.56 21.66 3.14
CA GLU A 404 3.35 21.50 2.33
C GLU A 404 2.23 20.81 3.12
N ALA A 405 2.55 19.73 3.86
CA ALA A 405 1.59 19.08 4.73
C ALA A 405 1.06 20.02 5.82
N MET A 406 1.95 20.82 6.45
CA MET A 406 1.58 21.81 7.46
C MET A 406 0.66 22.90 6.91
N LEU A 407 0.95 23.42 5.72
CA LEU A 407 0.10 24.43 5.07
C LEU A 407 -1.28 23.89 4.73
N ASN A 408 -1.35 22.64 4.26
CA ASN A 408 -2.63 21.97 4.02
C ASN A 408 -3.42 21.80 5.32
N ASP A 409 -2.78 21.33 6.40
CA ASP A 409 -3.45 21.18 7.70
C ASP A 409 -4.01 22.53 8.18
N PHE A 410 -3.26 23.64 8.02
CA PHE A 410 -3.69 24.97 8.43
C PHE A 410 -4.83 25.55 7.57
N LEU A 411 -4.84 25.28 6.27
CA LEU A 411 -5.85 25.81 5.34
C LEU A 411 -7.19 25.05 5.40
N PHE A 412 -7.19 23.81 5.91
CA PHE A 412 -8.38 22.97 6.03
C PHE A 412 -8.84 22.77 7.49
N CYS A 413 -8.25 23.51 8.44
CA CYS A 413 -8.69 23.60 9.84
C CYS A 413 -9.77 24.68 10.06
#